data_AF-A0A096LWY2-F1
#
_entry.id   AF-A0A096LWY2-F1
#
_cell.length_a   1.000
_cell.length_b   1.000
_cell.length_c   1.000
_cell.angle_alpha   90.00
_cell.angle_beta   90.00
_cell.angle_gamma   90.00
#
_symmetry.space_group_name_H-M   'P 1'
#
loop_
_entity.id
_entity.type
_entity.pdbx_description
1 polymer ?
#
loop_
_entity_poly.entity_id
_entity_poly.type
_entity_poly.pdbx_seq_one_letter_code
_entity_poly.pdbx_strand_id
1 'polypeptide(L)'
;MNHLASTFDPSDIQLSPSNLERIEDLNTRWRLLQVTVDTGKSNSGSNGLDEVDSKISVKEHLKQLTDAHTDFCLSQGSVERPFEQGISPNNVPYYINHQTQTTCWDHPKMTELYQSLADLNNVRFSAYRTAMKLRRLQKALCLDLLSMQTACEVFEQHTLKQNEQLLDISQLVACLTSLYQRLEQSHSHLVNVQLSVDMCLNWLLNVYDTGRTGKIRTLSFKTGIISLCKAHLEDKYRFLFRQVASATGFCDQRRLGLLLHDSIQIPRQLGEVASFGGSNIEPSVRSCFQFANNKPELEAAMFLDWMRLEPQSMVWLPVLHRVAAAETAKHQAKCNICKECPIIGFRYRSLKHFNYDICQSCFFSGRVAKGHKMQYPMVEYCTPTTSGEDVRDFAKVLKNKFRTKRYFAKHPRMGYLPVQTILEGDNMETWGSHTNTHTHTHIHTNTDKRHK
;
A
#
# COMPACT_ATOMS: atom_id res chain seq x y z
N MET A 1 -39.15 7.20 14.41
CA MET A 1 -38.81 6.88 15.81
C MET A 1 -39.84 5.86 16.28
N ASN A 2 -39.41 4.64 16.63
CA ASN A 2 -40.31 3.55 17.02
C ASN A 2 -40.72 3.74 18.49
N HIS A 3 -41.98 4.10 18.74
CA HIS A 3 -42.54 4.38 20.07
C HIS A 3 -42.85 3.12 20.92
N LEU A 4 -42.34 1.94 20.52
CA LEU A 4 -42.56 0.68 21.23
C LEU A 4 -41.44 0.33 22.22
N ALA A 5 -40.31 1.03 22.19
CA ALA A 5 -39.18 0.76 23.09
C ALA A 5 -39.40 1.25 24.52
N SER A 6 -40.30 2.23 24.73
CA SER A 6 -40.60 2.80 26.05
C SER A 6 -41.61 2.00 26.87
N THR A 7 -42.04 0.83 26.37
CA THR A 7 -43.07 -0.01 27.00
C THR A 7 -42.47 -1.22 27.75
N PHE A 8 -41.15 -1.40 27.74
CA PHE A 8 -40.47 -2.49 28.44
C PHE A 8 -39.94 -1.98 29.79
N ASP A 9 -40.46 -2.51 30.90
CA ASP A 9 -39.88 -2.34 32.23
C ASP A 9 -38.55 -3.15 32.30
N PRO A 10 -37.51 -2.72 33.06
CA PRO A 10 -36.22 -3.43 33.13
C PRO A 10 -36.33 -4.90 33.56
N SER A 11 -37.43 -5.24 34.23
CA SER A 11 -37.80 -6.58 34.69
C SER A 11 -38.18 -7.55 33.56
N ASP A 12 -38.60 -7.03 32.40
CA ASP A 12 -39.20 -7.81 31.30
C ASP A 12 -38.26 -8.00 30.11
N ILE A 13 -37.01 -7.51 30.19
CA ILE A 13 -36.00 -7.71 29.16
C ILE A 13 -35.26 -9.01 29.46
N GLN A 14 -35.74 -10.13 28.89
CA GLN A 14 -34.99 -11.38 28.91
C GLN A 14 -33.73 -11.24 28.06
N LEU A 15 -32.58 -11.21 28.72
CA LEU A 15 -31.28 -11.27 28.06
C LEU A 15 -31.13 -12.60 27.31
N SER A 16 -30.45 -12.57 26.15
CA SER A 16 -30.11 -13.80 25.44
C SER A 16 -29.26 -14.71 26.35
N PRO A 17 -29.33 -16.05 26.19
CA PRO A 17 -28.55 -16.98 27.01
C PRO A 17 -27.05 -16.66 27.04
N SER A 18 -26.50 -16.21 25.90
CA SER A 18 -25.10 -15.78 25.79
C SER A 18 -24.77 -14.52 26.60
N ASN A 19 -25.71 -13.57 26.68
CA ASN A 19 -25.52 -12.36 27.49
C ASN A 19 -25.66 -12.65 29.00
N LEU A 20 -26.53 -13.59 29.37
CA LEU A 20 -26.66 -14.08 30.75
C LEU A 20 -25.37 -14.78 31.22
N GLU A 21 -24.86 -15.70 30.42
CA GLU A 21 -23.61 -16.43 30.71
C GLU A 21 -22.42 -15.46 30.83
N ARG A 22 -22.38 -14.43 29.99
CA ARG A 22 -21.35 -13.39 30.04
C ARG A 22 -21.47 -12.48 31.29
N ILE A 23 -22.67 -12.20 31.77
CA ILE A 23 -22.88 -11.45 33.02
C ILE A 23 -22.51 -12.30 34.24
N GLU A 24 -22.83 -13.60 34.21
CA GLU A 24 -22.42 -14.53 35.27
C GLU A 24 -20.90 -14.69 35.34
N ASP A 25 -20.21 -14.78 34.20
CA ASP A 25 -18.73 -14.79 34.16
C ASP A 25 -18.15 -13.51 34.79
N LEU A 26 -18.66 -12.34 34.38
CA LEU A 26 -18.21 -11.05 34.91
C LEU A 26 -18.47 -10.91 36.41
N ASN A 27 -19.63 -11.33 36.90
CA ASN A 27 -19.95 -11.32 38.33
C ASN A 27 -19.08 -12.29 39.14
N THR A 28 -18.74 -13.45 38.56
CA THR A 28 -17.86 -14.43 39.20
C THR A 28 -16.44 -13.89 39.31
N ARG A 29 -15.94 -13.26 38.25
CA ARG A 29 -14.63 -12.58 38.22
C ARG A 29 -14.58 -11.41 39.20
N TRP A 30 -15.65 -10.61 39.29
CA TRP A 30 -15.77 -9.52 40.27
C TRP A 30 -15.71 -10.04 41.71
N ARG A 31 -16.44 -11.12 42.02
CA ARG A 31 -16.39 -11.74 43.36
C ARG A 31 -15.00 -12.28 43.71
N LEU A 32 -14.31 -12.92 42.75
CA LEU A 32 -12.95 -13.41 42.94
C LEU A 32 -11.96 -12.27 43.24
N LEU A 33 -12.07 -11.17 42.50
CA LEU A 33 -11.30 -9.95 42.75
C LEU A 33 -11.56 -9.39 44.16
N GLN A 34 -12.82 -9.36 44.59
CA GLN A 34 -13.18 -8.83 45.90
C GLN A 34 -12.63 -9.69 47.06
N VAL A 35 -12.70 -11.02 46.93
CA VAL A 35 -12.10 -11.97 47.90
C VAL A 35 -10.58 -11.81 47.98
N THR A 36 -9.92 -11.49 46.87
CA THR A 36 -8.46 -11.35 46.81
C THR A 36 -7.99 -10.00 47.40
N VAL A 37 -8.80 -8.94 47.24
CA VAL A 37 -8.56 -7.64 47.88
C VAL A 37 -8.73 -7.70 49.40
N ASP A 38 -9.66 -8.52 49.89
CA ASP A 38 -9.91 -8.67 51.33
C ASP A 38 -8.84 -9.57 52.02
N THR A 39 -8.33 -10.59 51.32
CA THR A 39 -7.22 -11.42 51.83
C THR A 39 -5.88 -10.66 51.85
N GLY A 40 -5.65 -9.74 50.92
CA GLY A 40 -4.46 -8.87 50.92
C GLY A 40 -4.39 -7.86 52.07
N LYS A 41 -5.52 -7.50 52.69
CA LYS A 41 -5.56 -6.61 53.89
C LYS A 41 -5.37 -7.35 55.21
N SER A 42 -5.50 -8.67 55.22
CA SER A 42 -5.57 -9.47 56.46
C SER A 42 -4.20 -9.99 56.94
N ASN A 43 -3.19 -10.01 56.06
CA ASN A 43 -1.91 -10.69 56.30
C ASN A 43 -0.69 -9.78 56.53
N SER A 44 -0.88 -8.56 57.05
CA SER A 44 0.24 -7.69 57.46
C SER A 44 0.90 -8.10 58.79
N GLY A 45 0.95 -9.41 59.10
CA GLY A 45 1.47 -9.92 60.37
C GLY A 45 2.12 -11.30 60.28
N SER A 46 3.45 -11.29 60.19
CA SER A 46 4.41 -12.35 60.55
C SER A 46 4.92 -13.35 59.48
N ASN A 47 6.26 -13.43 59.45
CA ASN A 47 7.15 -14.56 59.13
C ASN A 47 7.28 -15.10 57.69
N GLY A 48 8.23 -14.52 56.94
CA GLY A 48 9.46 -15.19 56.46
C GLY A 48 9.40 -16.31 55.39
N LEU A 49 8.24 -16.90 55.09
CA LEU A 49 8.07 -17.91 54.03
C LEU A 49 7.13 -17.44 52.89
N ASP A 50 6.47 -16.28 53.05
CA ASP A 50 5.43 -15.79 52.14
C ASP A 50 5.93 -14.92 50.96
N GLU A 51 7.25 -14.68 50.84
CA GLU A 51 7.79 -13.78 49.82
C GLU A 51 7.77 -14.41 48.40
N VAL A 52 7.78 -15.74 48.30
CA VAL A 52 7.74 -16.46 47.02
C VAL A 52 6.30 -16.55 46.50
N ASP A 53 5.33 -16.86 47.36
CA ASP A 53 3.91 -16.91 46.98
C ASP A 53 3.32 -15.53 46.68
N SER A 54 3.75 -14.48 47.40
CA SER A 54 3.36 -13.10 47.08
C SER A 54 3.90 -12.64 45.73
N LYS A 55 5.11 -13.05 45.33
CA LYS A 55 5.67 -12.73 44.01
C LYS A 55 4.99 -13.51 42.87
N ILE A 56 4.58 -14.75 43.11
CA ILE A 56 3.80 -15.54 42.15
C ILE A 56 2.41 -14.91 41.96
N SER A 57 1.76 -14.53 43.06
CA SER A 57 0.45 -13.85 43.06
C SER A 57 0.49 -12.49 42.36
N VAL A 58 1.50 -11.65 42.61
CA VAL A 58 1.66 -10.36 41.91
C VAL A 58 1.95 -10.54 40.43
N LYS A 59 2.70 -11.58 40.03
CA LYS A 59 3.02 -11.86 38.63
C LYS A 59 1.81 -12.43 37.88
N GLU A 60 0.98 -13.25 38.52
CA GLU A 60 -0.32 -13.67 38.00
C GLU A 60 -1.32 -12.51 37.95
N HIS A 61 -1.33 -11.61 38.94
CA HIS A 61 -2.13 -10.39 38.90
C HIS A 61 -1.68 -9.46 37.77
N LEU A 62 -0.37 -9.30 37.55
CA LEU A 62 0.16 -8.51 36.44
C LEU A 62 -0.22 -9.16 35.11
N LYS A 63 -0.16 -10.50 35.03
CA LYS A 63 -0.56 -11.25 33.83
C LYS A 63 -2.07 -11.11 33.59
N GLN A 64 -2.91 -11.26 34.60
CA GLN A 64 -4.36 -11.08 34.51
C GLN A 64 -4.75 -9.63 34.20
N LEU A 65 -4.03 -8.64 34.72
CA LEU A 65 -4.20 -7.22 34.36
C LEU A 65 -3.70 -6.93 32.95
N THR A 66 -2.64 -7.59 32.50
CA THR A 66 -2.13 -7.47 31.13
C THR A 66 -3.10 -8.13 30.16
N ASP A 67 -3.61 -9.32 30.50
CA ASP A 67 -4.60 -10.11 29.75
C ASP A 67 -5.95 -9.38 29.71
N ALA A 68 -6.39 -8.80 30.84
CA ALA A 68 -7.59 -7.96 30.93
C ALA A 68 -7.39 -6.60 30.24
N HIS A 69 -6.19 -6.04 30.20
CA HIS A 69 -5.87 -4.83 29.43
C HIS A 69 -5.84 -5.15 27.93
N THR A 70 -5.32 -6.31 27.51
CA THR A 70 -5.48 -6.76 26.12
C THR A 70 -6.95 -7.00 25.77
N ASP A 71 -7.74 -7.63 26.63
CA ASP A 71 -9.19 -7.81 26.42
C ASP A 71 -9.97 -6.49 26.46
N PHE A 72 -9.54 -5.52 27.28
CA PHE A 72 -10.15 -4.19 27.36
C PHE A 72 -9.75 -3.28 26.19
N CYS A 73 -8.50 -3.34 25.73
CA CYS A 73 -8.04 -2.71 24.48
C CYS A 73 -8.69 -3.33 23.24
N LEU A 74 -9.02 -4.63 23.28
CA LEU A 74 -9.87 -5.27 22.27
C LEU A 74 -11.33 -4.81 22.35
N SER A 75 -11.78 -4.22 23.46
CA SER A 75 -13.16 -3.75 23.66
C SER A 75 -13.41 -2.30 23.24
N GLN A 76 -12.38 -1.45 23.18
CA GLN A 76 -12.43 -0.23 22.37
C GLN A 76 -11.95 -0.59 20.96
N GLY A 77 -12.88 -1.06 20.13
CA GLY A 77 -12.58 -1.35 18.73
C GLY A 77 -11.90 -0.16 18.03
N SER A 78 -11.14 -0.44 16.96
CA SER A 78 -10.53 0.60 16.10
C SER A 78 -11.55 1.59 15.50
N VAL A 79 -12.83 1.24 15.59
CA VAL A 79 -13.97 2.00 15.11
C VAL A 79 -14.80 2.58 16.25
N GLU A 80 -15.24 3.82 16.04
CA GLU A 80 -16.16 4.53 16.92
C GLU A 80 -17.58 4.49 16.35
N ARG A 81 -18.59 4.75 17.19
CA ARG A 81 -19.98 4.90 16.73
C ARG A 81 -20.06 5.95 15.60
N PRO A 82 -20.82 5.71 14.52
CA PRO A 82 -21.88 4.70 14.37
C PRO A 82 -21.41 3.33 13.84
N PHE A 83 -20.11 3.07 13.79
CA PHE A 83 -19.57 1.83 13.26
C PHE A 83 -19.36 0.78 14.34
N GLU A 84 -19.51 -0.49 13.94
CA GLU A 84 -19.19 -1.67 14.73
C GLU A 84 -18.42 -2.66 13.87
N GLN A 85 -17.42 -3.32 14.47
CA GLN A 85 -16.63 -4.35 13.81
C GLN A 85 -17.29 -5.72 14.01
N GLY A 86 -17.54 -6.44 12.92
CA GLY A 86 -17.98 -7.83 12.91
C GLY A 86 -16.92 -8.77 12.35
N ILE A 87 -17.09 -10.08 12.58
CA ILE A 87 -16.21 -11.13 12.07
C ILE A 87 -17.05 -12.08 11.20
N SER A 88 -16.60 -12.31 9.97
CA SER A 88 -17.25 -13.25 9.04
C SER A 88 -16.92 -14.71 9.39
N PRO A 89 -17.62 -15.71 8.82
CA PRO A 89 -17.32 -17.13 9.05
C PRO A 89 -15.89 -17.54 8.70
N ASN A 90 -15.23 -16.79 7.80
CA ASN A 90 -13.84 -17.02 7.41
C ASN A 90 -12.83 -16.26 8.30
N ASN A 91 -13.28 -15.77 9.47
CA ASN A 91 -12.50 -14.92 10.39
C ASN A 91 -12.03 -13.59 9.80
N VAL A 92 -12.61 -13.15 8.67
CA VAL A 92 -12.30 -11.87 8.05
C VAL A 92 -13.11 -10.75 8.71
N PRO A 93 -12.47 -9.66 9.18
CA PRO A 93 -13.18 -8.51 9.72
C PRO A 93 -14.02 -7.78 8.66
N TYR A 94 -15.21 -7.33 9.06
CA TYR A 94 -16.05 -6.41 8.30
C TYR A 94 -16.66 -5.36 9.24
N TYR A 95 -17.23 -4.31 8.67
CA TYR A 95 -17.69 -3.15 9.42
C TYR A 95 -19.17 -2.88 9.13
N ILE A 96 -19.93 -2.66 10.19
CA ILE A 96 -21.37 -2.39 10.16
C ILE A 96 -21.56 -0.91 10.47
N ASN A 97 -22.22 -0.18 9.59
CA ASN A 97 -22.64 1.19 9.85
C ASN A 97 -24.11 1.20 10.28
N HIS A 98 -24.35 1.46 11.57
CA HIS A 98 -25.70 1.47 12.13
C HIS A 98 -26.56 2.66 11.67
N GLN A 99 -25.93 3.74 11.21
CA GLN A 99 -26.66 4.91 10.72
C GLN A 99 -27.22 4.69 9.32
N THR A 100 -26.45 4.05 8.43
CA THR A 100 -26.86 3.75 7.05
C THR A 100 -27.41 2.35 6.87
N GLN A 101 -27.34 1.50 7.89
CA GLN A 101 -27.73 0.09 7.87
C GLN A 101 -27.01 -0.70 6.75
N THR A 102 -25.71 -0.43 6.57
CA THR A 102 -24.88 -1.07 5.54
C THR A 102 -23.70 -1.79 6.16
N THR A 103 -23.25 -2.85 5.50
CA THR A 103 -22.00 -3.55 5.85
C THR A 103 -20.94 -3.35 4.77
N CYS A 104 -19.68 -3.16 5.15
CA CYS A 104 -18.55 -3.04 4.23
C CYS A 104 -17.33 -3.84 4.71
N TRP A 105 -16.52 -4.32 3.78
CA TRP A 105 -15.25 -4.98 4.12
C TRP A 105 -14.19 -3.97 4.55
N ASP A 106 -14.30 -2.73 4.09
CA ASP A 106 -13.30 -1.70 4.32
C ASP A 106 -13.52 -1.00 5.64
N HIS A 107 -12.42 -0.76 6.37
CA HIS A 107 -12.44 0.04 7.58
C HIS A 107 -12.92 1.47 7.22
N PRO A 108 -13.71 2.17 8.07
CA PRO A 108 -14.23 3.50 7.75
C PRO A 108 -13.14 4.51 7.36
N LYS A 109 -12.03 4.53 8.10
CA LYS A 109 -10.85 5.36 7.76
C LYS A 109 -10.13 4.91 6.49
N MET A 110 -10.18 3.62 6.10
CA MET A 110 -9.67 3.17 4.80
C MET A 110 -10.57 3.67 3.67
N THR A 111 -11.89 3.65 3.86
CA THR A 111 -12.86 4.18 2.90
C THR A 111 -12.63 5.68 2.68
N GLU A 112 -12.51 6.46 3.77
CA GLU A 112 -12.17 7.88 3.71
C GLU A 112 -10.82 8.11 3.00
N LEU A 113 -9.81 7.30 3.33
CA LEU A 113 -8.51 7.37 2.67
C LEU A 113 -8.63 7.16 1.16
N TYR A 114 -9.29 6.10 0.69
CA TYR A 114 -9.48 5.84 -0.74
C TYR A 114 -10.28 6.94 -1.44
N GLN A 115 -11.31 7.49 -0.79
CA GLN A 115 -12.04 8.64 -1.31
C GLN A 115 -11.10 9.85 -1.49
N SER A 116 -10.24 10.14 -0.51
CA SER A 116 -9.25 11.23 -0.61
C SER A 116 -8.18 11.00 -1.70
N LEU A 117 -7.98 9.76 -2.17
CA LEU A 117 -7.07 9.48 -3.28
C LEU A 117 -7.64 9.95 -4.63
N ALA A 118 -8.96 10.16 -4.72
CA ALA A 118 -9.60 10.67 -5.94
C ALA A 118 -9.13 12.08 -6.31
N ASP A 119 -8.74 12.90 -5.32
CA ASP A 119 -8.18 14.25 -5.53
C ASP A 119 -6.92 14.24 -6.41
N LEU A 120 -6.20 13.11 -6.44
CA LEU A 120 -4.97 12.93 -7.21
C LEU A 120 -5.23 12.49 -8.66
N ASN A 121 -6.48 12.23 -9.04
CA ASN A 121 -6.82 11.79 -10.41
C ASN A 121 -6.52 12.86 -11.48
N ASN A 122 -6.37 14.12 -11.08
CA ASN A 122 -5.96 15.22 -11.96
C ASN A 122 -4.47 15.17 -12.35
N VAL A 123 -3.64 14.36 -11.69
CA VAL A 123 -2.23 14.20 -12.02
C VAL A 123 -2.12 13.46 -13.35
N ARG A 124 -1.65 14.15 -14.38
CA ARG A 124 -1.63 13.65 -15.77
C ARG A 124 -0.74 12.41 -15.96
N PHE A 125 0.37 12.35 -15.23
CA PHE A 125 1.35 11.27 -15.38
C PHE A 125 1.04 10.13 -14.41
N SER A 126 0.66 8.96 -14.93
CA SER A 126 0.17 7.84 -14.13
C SER A 126 1.18 7.33 -13.11
N ALA A 127 2.46 7.21 -13.46
CA ALA A 127 3.47 6.78 -12.50
C ALA A 127 3.55 7.70 -11.26
N TYR A 128 3.51 9.03 -11.47
CA TYR A 128 3.47 10.00 -10.36
C TYR A 128 2.14 9.96 -9.62
N ARG A 129 1.01 9.85 -10.33
CA ARG A 129 -0.31 9.74 -9.72
C ARG A 129 -0.37 8.55 -8.77
N THR A 130 0.01 7.36 -9.24
CA THR A 130 0.06 6.13 -8.44
C THR A 130 1.04 6.28 -7.28
N ALA A 131 2.23 6.83 -7.50
CA ALA A 131 3.21 7.07 -6.45
C ALA A 131 2.71 8.05 -5.37
N MET A 132 2.00 9.12 -5.75
CA MET A 132 1.39 10.06 -4.80
C MET A 132 0.25 9.41 -4.00
N LYS A 133 -0.58 8.59 -4.67
CA LYS A 133 -1.61 7.78 -4.00
C LYS A 133 -0.98 6.82 -2.98
N LEU A 134 0.05 6.08 -3.39
CA LEU A 134 0.80 5.18 -2.53
C LEU A 134 1.51 5.93 -1.40
N ARG A 135 2.03 7.14 -1.62
CA ARG A 135 2.65 7.95 -0.58
C ARG A 135 1.65 8.37 0.49
N ARG A 136 0.42 8.75 0.09
CA ARG A 136 -0.66 9.10 1.03
C ARG A 136 -1.08 7.88 1.84
N LEU A 137 -1.23 6.73 1.18
CA LEU A 137 -1.49 5.44 1.84
C LEU A 137 -0.37 5.04 2.80
N GLN A 138 0.89 5.11 2.36
CA GLN A 138 2.08 4.76 3.14
C GLN A 138 2.13 5.53 4.47
N LYS A 139 1.84 6.84 4.44
CA LYS A 139 1.74 7.70 5.63
C LYS A 139 0.56 7.35 6.52
N ALA A 140 -0.60 7.11 5.93
CA ALA A 140 -1.81 6.73 6.68
C ALA A 140 -1.64 5.38 7.40
N LEU A 141 -0.84 4.47 6.85
CA LEU A 141 -0.47 3.20 7.45
C LEU A 141 0.81 3.27 8.32
N CYS A 142 1.42 4.45 8.47
CA CYS A 142 2.71 4.67 9.16
C CYS A 142 3.88 3.80 8.67
N LEU A 143 3.79 3.23 7.46
CA LEU A 143 4.85 2.37 6.91
C LEU A 143 6.07 3.19 6.46
N ASP A 144 5.93 4.50 6.27
CA ASP A 144 7.05 5.41 6.03
C ASP A 144 7.94 5.64 7.25
N LEU A 145 7.50 5.21 8.44
CA LEU A 145 8.29 5.19 9.67
C LEU A 145 8.97 3.83 9.88
N LEU A 146 8.44 2.75 9.30
CA LEU A 146 8.91 1.38 9.51
C LEU A 146 10.25 1.14 8.83
N SER A 147 11.31 0.93 9.59
CA SER A 147 12.60 0.54 9.01
C SER A 147 12.55 -0.89 8.44
N MET A 148 13.27 -1.14 7.35
CA MET A 148 13.38 -2.51 6.81
C MET A 148 14.02 -3.48 7.80
N GLN A 149 14.97 -3.01 8.63
CA GLN A 149 15.59 -3.84 9.67
C GLN A 149 14.53 -4.34 10.66
N THR A 150 13.72 -3.45 11.21
CA THR A 150 12.63 -3.80 12.14
C THR A 150 11.63 -4.76 11.50
N ALA A 151 11.29 -4.56 10.22
CA ALA A 151 10.41 -5.47 9.50
C ALA A 151 11.00 -6.89 9.41
N CYS A 152 12.28 -7.01 9.05
CA CYS A 152 12.98 -8.29 8.99
C CYS A 152 13.06 -9.00 10.34
N GLU A 153 13.40 -8.28 11.41
CA GLU A 153 13.46 -8.83 12.78
C GLU A 153 12.11 -9.41 13.21
N VAL A 154 11.00 -8.72 12.91
CA VAL A 154 9.66 -9.22 13.22
C VAL A 154 9.28 -10.41 12.35
N PHE A 155 9.64 -10.43 11.06
CA PHE A 155 9.41 -11.59 10.20
C PHE A 155 10.14 -12.84 10.73
N GLU A 156 11.36 -12.66 11.25
CA GLU A 156 12.13 -13.75 11.88
C GLU A 156 11.50 -14.21 13.19
N GLN A 157 11.05 -13.29 14.04
CA GLN A 157 10.34 -13.59 15.30
C GLN A 157 9.07 -14.43 15.05
N HIS A 158 8.31 -14.10 14.02
CA HIS A 158 7.10 -14.83 13.61
C HIS A 158 7.40 -16.05 12.71
N THR A 159 8.67 -16.42 12.54
CA THR A 159 9.12 -17.59 11.77
C THR A 159 8.58 -17.61 10.32
N LEU A 160 8.45 -16.43 9.70
CA LEU A 160 7.96 -16.26 8.33
C LEU A 160 9.03 -16.65 7.30
N LYS A 161 9.51 -17.89 7.33
CA LYS A 161 10.61 -18.37 6.47
C LYS A 161 10.10 -18.93 5.14
N GLN A 162 8.98 -19.64 5.15
CA GLN A 162 8.43 -20.28 3.95
C GLN A 162 7.52 -19.31 3.19
N ASN A 163 7.97 -18.86 2.02
CA ASN A 163 7.27 -17.85 1.24
C ASN A 163 5.96 -18.35 0.59
N GLU A 164 5.81 -19.67 0.42
CA GLU A 164 4.60 -20.31 -0.10
C GLU A 164 3.52 -20.56 0.98
N GLN A 165 3.90 -20.49 2.26
CA GLN A 165 2.97 -20.68 3.38
C GLN A 165 1.85 -19.62 3.34
N LEU A 166 0.61 -20.07 3.60
CA LEU A 166 -0.54 -19.19 3.78
C LEU A 166 -0.63 -18.77 5.25
N LEU A 167 -0.68 -17.46 5.47
CA LEU A 167 -0.90 -16.82 6.76
C LEU A 167 -2.38 -16.53 6.92
N ASP A 168 -2.98 -16.99 8.02
CA ASP A 168 -4.35 -16.64 8.39
C ASP A 168 -4.43 -15.24 9.04
N ILE A 169 -5.67 -14.76 9.25
CA ILE A 169 -5.92 -13.45 9.87
C ILE A 169 -5.25 -13.31 11.24
N SER A 170 -5.24 -14.36 12.07
CA SER A 170 -4.66 -14.30 13.42
C SER A 170 -3.14 -14.12 13.36
N GLN A 171 -2.47 -14.82 12.45
CA GLN A 171 -1.03 -14.71 12.23
C GLN A 171 -0.66 -13.34 11.66
N LEU A 172 -1.48 -12.80 10.73
CA LEU A 172 -1.29 -11.46 10.19
C LEU A 172 -1.42 -10.39 11.26
N VAL A 173 -2.49 -10.45 12.07
CA VAL A 173 -2.71 -9.52 13.18
C VAL A 173 -1.55 -9.60 14.17
N ALA A 174 -1.12 -10.79 14.59
CA ALA A 174 0.00 -10.94 15.52
C ALA A 174 1.31 -10.32 15.00
N CYS A 175 1.60 -10.51 13.71
CA CYS A 175 2.79 -9.95 13.07
C CYS A 175 2.68 -8.42 12.94
N LEU A 176 1.55 -7.89 12.48
CA LEU A 176 1.29 -6.45 12.37
C LEU A 176 1.34 -5.77 13.75
N THR A 177 0.73 -6.36 14.78
CA THR A 177 0.79 -5.85 16.16
C THR A 177 2.23 -5.74 16.63
N SER A 178 3.06 -6.75 16.36
CA SER A 178 4.49 -6.71 16.71
C SER A 178 5.23 -5.59 15.96
N LEU A 179 4.93 -5.37 14.67
CA LEU A 179 5.50 -4.25 13.90
C LEU A 179 5.10 -2.90 14.50
N TYR A 180 3.80 -2.70 14.76
CA TYR A 180 3.28 -1.42 15.23
C TYR A 180 3.64 -1.12 16.69
N GLN A 181 3.81 -2.13 17.55
CA GLN A 181 4.36 -1.94 18.90
C GLN A 181 5.81 -1.43 18.86
N ARG A 182 6.65 -1.96 17.95
CA ARG A 182 8.03 -1.44 17.76
C ARG A 182 8.03 0.00 17.24
N LEU A 183 7.09 0.32 16.37
CA LEU A 183 6.89 1.68 15.85
C LEU A 183 6.43 2.65 16.94
N GLU A 184 5.46 2.26 17.78
CA GLU A 184 4.97 3.06 18.90
C GLU A 184 6.09 3.35 19.92
N GLN A 185 6.93 2.37 20.24
CA GLN A 185 8.10 2.58 21.10
C GLN A 185 9.05 3.66 20.56
N SER A 186 9.16 3.79 19.24
CA SER A 186 10.03 4.78 18.58
C SER A 186 9.32 6.11 18.31
N HIS A 187 7.98 6.09 18.23
CA HIS A 187 7.14 7.19 17.73
C HIS A 187 5.80 7.27 18.50
N SER A 188 5.86 7.38 19.82
CA SER A 188 4.75 7.23 20.78
C SER A 188 3.51 8.12 20.54
N HIS A 189 3.62 9.21 19.77
CA HIS A 189 2.50 10.12 19.48
C HIS A 189 1.98 10.03 18.04
N LEU A 190 2.66 9.29 17.16
CA LEU A 190 2.30 9.21 15.74
C LEU A 190 1.54 7.93 15.40
N VAL A 191 1.63 6.90 16.25
CA VAL A 191 1.16 5.55 15.95
C VAL A 191 0.13 5.13 16.98
N ASN A 192 -1.12 5.00 16.55
CA ASN A 192 -2.13 4.24 17.29
C ASN A 192 -2.02 2.78 16.81
N VAL A 193 -1.56 1.88 17.69
CA VAL A 193 -1.29 0.47 17.32
C VAL A 193 -2.54 -0.21 16.80
N GLN A 194 -3.66 -0.14 17.53
CA GLN A 194 -4.90 -0.83 17.19
C GLN A 194 -5.43 -0.41 15.81
N LEU A 195 -5.54 0.90 15.59
CA LEU A 195 -5.99 1.43 14.31
C LEU A 195 -5.02 1.10 13.17
N SER A 196 -3.72 1.21 13.42
CA SER A 196 -2.70 0.92 12.40
C SER A 196 -2.73 -0.54 11.95
N VAL A 197 -2.93 -1.47 12.90
CA VAL A 197 -3.07 -2.90 12.61
C VAL A 197 -4.29 -3.14 11.73
N ASP A 198 -5.47 -2.62 12.10
CA ASP A 198 -6.71 -2.85 11.33
C ASP A 198 -6.67 -2.19 9.94
N MET A 199 -6.12 -0.98 9.83
CA MET A 199 -5.93 -0.29 8.55
C MET A 199 -4.95 -1.06 7.64
N CYS A 200 -3.83 -1.53 8.19
CA CYS A 200 -2.82 -2.26 7.42
C CYS A 200 -3.31 -3.66 7.00
N LEU A 201 -4.01 -4.36 7.90
CA LEU A 201 -4.68 -5.62 7.60
C LEU A 201 -5.70 -5.43 6.48
N ASN A 202 -6.59 -4.43 6.60
CA ASN A 202 -7.59 -4.16 5.57
C ASN A 202 -6.94 -3.84 4.21
N TRP A 203 -5.85 -3.05 4.19
CA TRP A 203 -5.08 -2.82 2.98
C TRP A 203 -4.49 -4.11 2.38
N LEU A 204 -3.82 -4.94 3.18
CA LEU A 204 -3.22 -6.19 2.73
C LEU A 204 -4.27 -7.15 2.15
N LEU A 205 -5.44 -7.26 2.78
CA LEU A 205 -6.56 -8.07 2.27
C LEU A 205 -7.12 -7.49 0.97
N ASN A 206 -7.20 -6.16 0.82
CA ASN A 206 -7.62 -5.52 -0.44
C ASN A 206 -6.64 -5.78 -1.58
N VAL A 207 -5.35 -5.90 -1.29
CA VAL A 207 -4.33 -6.19 -2.30
C VAL A 207 -4.25 -7.67 -2.63
N TYR A 208 -4.29 -8.55 -1.62
CA TYR A 208 -3.88 -9.97 -1.77
C TYR A 208 -4.97 -11.00 -1.46
N ASP A 209 -6.10 -10.61 -0.88
CA ASP A 209 -7.23 -11.51 -0.58
C ASP A 209 -8.58 -10.84 -0.92
N THR A 210 -8.76 -10.48 -2.19
CA THR A 210 -10.01 -9.85 -2.66
C THR A 210 -11.23 -10.76 -2.50
N GLY A 211 -11.02 -12.07 -2.48
CA GLY A 211 -12.06 -13.08 -2.26
C GLY A 211 -12.45 -13.28 -0.79
N ARG A 212 -11.77 -12.62 0.15
CA ARG A 212 -12.00 -12.75 1.60
C ARG A 212 -11.95 -14.21 2.07
N THR A 213 -10.94 -14.94 1.60
CA THR A 213 -10.64 -16.31 2.03
C THR A 213 -10.05 -16.35 3.45
N GLY A 214 -9.57 -15.22 3.96
CA GLY A 214 -8.93 -15.10 5.27
C GLY A 214 -7.47 -15.50 5.28
N LYS A 215 -6.84 -15.64 4.11
CA LYS A 215 -5.45 -16.10 3.98
C LYS A 215 -4.68 -15.32 2.92
N ILE A 216 -3.41 -15.00 3.22
CA ILE A 216 -2.46 -14.46 2.23
C ILE A 216 -1.14 -15.22 2.27
N ARG A 217 -0.43 -15.31 1.15
CA ARG A 217 0.91 -15.94 1.14
C ARG A 217 1.92 -15.08 1.90
N THR A 218 2.86 -15.72 2.59
CA THR A 218 3.99 -15.05 3.24
C THR A 218 4.78 -14.16 2.28
N LEU A 219 4.98 -14.60 1.02
CA LEU A 219 5.62 -13.77 -0.02
C LEU A 219 4.87 -12.46 -0.24
N SER A 220 3.54 -12.52 -0.35
CA SER A 220 2.69 -11.38 -0.63
C SER A 220 2.69 -10.40 0.55
N PHE A 221 2.58 -10.91 1.78
CA PHE A 221 2.73 -10.12 3.00
C PHE A 221 4.05 -9.34 3.03
N LYS A 222 5.18 -10.03 2.85
CA LYS A 222 6.51 -9.41 2.82
C LYS A 222 6.62 -8.39 1.69
N THR A 223 6.10 -8.71 0.51
CA THR A 223 6.15 -7.82 -0.67
C THR A 223 5.43 -6.51 -0.40
N GLY A 224 4.22 -6.57 0.17
CA GLY A 224 3.46 -5.37 0.56
C GLY A 224 4.20 -4.51 1.58
N ILE A 225 4.59 -5.11 2.72
CA ILE A 225 5.25 -4.39 3.81
C ILE A 225 6.58 -3.79 3.36
N ILE A 226 7.44 -4.54 2.67
CA ILE A 226 8.78 -4.09 2.27
C ILE A 226 8.72 -3.06 1.13
N SER A 227 7.74 -3.17 0.22
CA SER A 227 7.55 -2.15 -0.82
C SER A 227 7.25 -0.78 -0.20
N LEU A 228 6.47 -0.73 0.87
CA LEU A 228 6.05 0.51 1.52
C LEU A 228 6.87 0.90 2.76
N CYS A 229 7.85 0.11 3.20
CA CYS A 229 8.68 0.48 4.36
C CYS A 229 9.68 1.62 4.06
N LYS A 230 10.33 2.15 5.09
CA LYS A 230 11.45 3.10 5.00
C LYS A 230 12.78 2.34 4.81
N ALA A 231 13.29 2.37 3.59
CA ALA A 231 14.61 1.86 3.23
C ALA A 231 15.12 2.48 1.93
N HIS A 232 16.39 2.25 1.59
CA HIS A 232 16.87 2.57 0.25
C HIS A 232 16.21 1.67 -0.79
N LEU A 233 16.01 2.22 -1.99
CA LEU A 233 15.33 1.51 -3.08
C LEU A 233 16.06 0.23 -3.48
N GLU A 234 17.40 0.28 -3.58
CA GLU A 234 18.20 -0.88 -3.95
C GLU A 234 18.11 -1.99 -2.89
N ASP A 235 18.04 -1.65 -1.60
CA ASP A 235 17.89 -2.62 -0.51
C ASP A 235 16.55 -3.36 -0.61
N LYS A 236 15.47 -2.64 -0.93
CA LYS A 236 14.16 -3.25 -1.18
C LYS A 236 14.22 -4.21 -2.36
N TYR A 237 14.84 -3.83 -3.47
CA TYR A 237 15.00 -4.70 -4.63
C TYR A 237 15.80 -5.96 -4.29
N ARG A 238 16.91 -5.82 -3.55
CA ARG A 238 17.73 -6.96 -3.10
C ARG A 238 16.94 -7.89 -2.20
N PHE A 239 16.19 -7.33 -1.24
CA PHE A 239 15.34 -8.11 -0.34
C PHE A 239 14.29 -8.90 -1.12
N LEU A 240 13.53 -8.22 -1.97
CA LEU A 240 12.44 -8.81 -2.76
C LEU A 240 12.94 -9.91 -3.70
N PHE A 241 14.06 -9.66 -4.40
CA PHE A 241 14.70 -10.68 -5.24
C PHE A 241 15.10 -11.91 -4.43
N ARG A 242 15.70 -11.71 -3.24
CA ARG A 242 16.09 -12.81 -2.35
C ARG A 242 14.90 -13.65 -1.90
N GLN A 243 13.69 -13.08 -1.79
CA GLN A 243 12.51 -13.85 -1.41
C GLN A 243 12.07 -14.87 -2.48
N VAL A 244 12.43 -14.67 -3.76
CA VAL A 244 12.04 -15.58 -4.84
C VAL A 244 13.20 -16.40 -5.40
N ALA A 245 14.45 -15.93 -5.20
CA ALA A 245 15.64 -16.65 -5.59
C ALA A 245 15.75 -18.04 -4.90
N SER A 246 16.44 -18.96 -5.55
CA SER A 246 16.80 -20.26 -5.00
C SER A 246 17.79 -20.11 -3.83
N ALA A 247 18.04 -21.21 -3.11
CA ALA A 247 19.07 -21.25 -2.07
C ALA A 247 20.49 -20.93 -2.60
N THR A 248 20.72 -21.13 -3.90
CA THR A 248 21.97 -20.79 -4.58
C THR A 248 22.03 -19.34 -5.08
N GLY A 249 20.97 -18.55 -4.88
CA GLY A 249 20.91 -17.13 -5.24
C GLY A 249 20.47 -16.85 -6.68
N PHE A 250 20.01 -17.87 -7.41
CA PHE A 250 19.56 -17.77 -8.79
C PHE A 250 18.04 -17.68 -8.91
N CYS A 251 17.53 -16.99 -9.92
CA CYS A 251 16.10 -16.78 -10.14
C CYS A 251 15.71 -17.12 -11.58
N ASP A 252 14.84 -18.10 -11.76
CA ASP A 252 14.26 -18.47 -13.06
C ASP A 252 13.06 -17.58 -13.43
N GLN A 253 12.52 -17.76 -14.65
CA GLN A 253 11.38 -16.98 -15.14
C GLN A 253 10.14 -17.09 -14.24
N ARG A 254 9.88 -18.29 -13.69
CA ARG A 254 8.72 -18.56 -12.84
C ARG A 254 8.83 -17.79 -11.53
N ARG A 255 9.99 -17.84 -10.88
CA ARG A 255 10.30 -17.15 -9.62
C ARG A 255 10.24 -15.63 -9.78
N LEU A 256 10.81 -15.10 -10.86
CA LEU A 256 10.64 -13.67 -11.17
C LEU A 256 9.17 -13.32 -11.38
N GLY A 257 8.42 -14.19 -12.07
CA GLY A 257 6.99 -14.06 -12.27
C GLY A 257 6.22 -13.94 -10.95
N LEU A 258 6.55 -14.75 -9.92
CA LEU A 258 5.94 -14.65 -8.59
C LEU A 258 6.15 -13.27 -7.95
N LEU A 259 7.37 -12.72 -8.03
CA LEU A 259 7.67 -11.39 -7.49
C LEU A 259 6.90 -10.29 -8.22
N LEU A 260 6.92 -10.31 -9.55
CA LEU A 260 6.24 -9.28 -10.36
C LEU A 260 4.72 -9.38 -10.19
N HIS A 261 4.17 -10.59 -10.11
CA HIS A 261 2.76 -10.82 -9.85
C HIS A 261 2.32 -10.22 -8.50
N ASP A 262 3.10 -10.40 -7.43
CA ASP A 262 2.75 -9.85 -6.12
C ASP A 262 2.97 -8.34 -6.04
N SER A 263 3.95 -7.82 -6.79
CA SER A 263 4.24 -6.40 -6.87
C SER A 263 3.16 -5.63 -7.66
N ILE A 264 2.63 -6.19 -8.74
CA ILE A 264 1.62 -5.53 -9.59
C ILE A 264 0.24 -5.44 -8.92
N GLN A 265 -0.03 -6.27 -7.90
CA GLN A 265 -1.30 -6.18 -7.15
C GLN A 265 -1.45 -4.83 -6.44
N ILE A 266 -0.34 -4.21 -6.01
CA ILE A 266 -0.35 -2.93 -5.29
C ILE A 266 -0.95 -1.79 -6.14
N PRO A 267 -0.43 -1.49 -7.35
CA PRO A 267 -1.06 -0.51 -8.24
C PRO A 267 -2.42 -0.99 -8.80
N ARG A 268 -2.66 -2.30 -8.89
CA ARG A 268 -3.97 -2.85 -9.28
C ARG A 268 -5.06 -2.51 -8.29
N GLN A 269 -4.78 -2.62 -6.99
CA GLN A 269 -5.72 -2.24 -5.94
C GLN A 269 -6.15 -0.77 -6.07
N LEU A 270 -5.26 0.11 -6.51
CA LEU A 270 -5.54 1.53 -6.74
C LEU A 270 -6.26 1.83 -8.07
N GLY A 271 -6.57 0.81 -8.88
CA GLY A 271 -7.18 0.95 -10.20
C GLY A 271 -6.24 1.50 -11.27
N GLU A 272 -4.92 1.40 -11.09
CA GLU A 272 -3.92 2.02 -11.97
C GLU A 272 -3.14 1.00 -12.82
N VAL A 273 -3.45 -0.29 -12.73
CA VAL A 273 -2.70 -1.40 -13.37
C VAL A 273 -2.55 -1.29 -14.90
N ALA A 274 -3.54 -0.71 -15.60
CA ALA A 274 -3.47 -0.52 -17.05
C ALA A 274 -2.30 0.40 -17.48
N SER A 275 -1.82 1.25 -16.57
CA SER A 275 -0.60 2.02 -16.79
C SER A 275 0.66 1.16 -16.65
N PHE A 276 0.64 0.10 -15.85
CA PHE A 276 1.84 -0.69 -15.52
C PHE A 276 1.99 -1.97 -16.35
N GLY A 277 1.40 -2.00 -17.55
CA GLY A 277 1.48 -3.14 -18.47
C GLY A 277 0.34 -4.15 -18.35
N GLY A 278 -0.70 -3.84 -17.57
CA GLY A 278 -1.83 -4.75 -17.33
C GLY A 278 -1.55 -5.76 -16.22
N SER A 279 -2.49 -6.67 -16.00
CA SER A 279 -2.37 -7.68 -14.92
C SER A 279 -1.42 -8.83 -15.30
N ASN A 280 -1.16 -9.00 -16.60
CA ASN A 280 -0.27 -10.03 -17.16
C ASN A 280 1.19 -9.58 -17.03
N ILE A 281 2.00 -10.33 -16.28
CA ILE A 281 3.38 -9.98 -15.95
C ILE A 281 4.40 -10.60 -16.92
N GLU A 282 3.97 -11.52 -17.76
CA GLU A 282 4.81 -12.32 -18.62
C GLU A 282 5.62 -11.49 -19.63
N PRO A 283 5.10 -10.40 -20.24
CA PRO A 283 5.92 -9.48 -21.02
C PRO A 283 7.07 -8.86 -20.23
N SER A 284 6.86 -8.54 -18.95
CA SER A 284 7.90 -7.98 -18.08
C SER A 284 8.97 -9.02 -17.74
N VAL A 285 8.56 -10.27 -17.45
CA VAL A 285 9.48 -11.38 -17.23
C VAL A 285 10.34 -11.61 -18.47
N ARG A 286 9.72 -11.72 -19.66
CA ARG A 286 10.46 -11.87 -20.93
C ARG A 286 11.42 -10.72 -21.18
N SER A 287 11.00 -9.48 -20.92
CA SER A 287 11.86 -8.30 -21.06
C SER A 287 13.10 -8.38 -20.16
N CYS A 288 12.95 -8.81 -18.90
CA CYS A 288 14.06 -8.98 -17.97
C CYS A 288 15.04 -10.06 -18.45
N PHE A 289 14.54 -11.20 -18.92
CA PHE A 289 15.39 -12.29 -19.41
C PHE A 289 16.06 -11.98 -20.75
N GLN A 290 15.41 -11.22 -21.62
CA GLN A 290 16.03 -10.69 -22.83
C GLN A 290 17.16 -9.71 -22.50
N PHE A 291 16.96 -8.83 -21.52
CA PHE A 291 18.01 -7.94 -21.01
C PHE A 291 19.20 -8.74 -20.46
N ALA A 292 18.92 -9.88 -19.82
CA ALA A 292 19.92 -10.83 -19.34
C ALA A 292 20.55 -11.73 -20.42
N ASN A 293 20.39 -11.38 -21.70
CA ASN A 293 20.87 -12.16 -22.85
C ASN A 293 20.35 -13.60 -22.88
N ASN A 294 19.08 -13.79 -22.49
CA ASN A 294 18.36 -15.07 -22.45
C ASN A 294 19.03 -16.17 -21.63
N LYS A 295 19.78 -15.80 -20.59
CA LYS A 295 20.27 -16.78 -19.60
C LYS A 295 19.09 -17.53 -18.96
N PRO A 296 19.23 -18.82 -18.61
CA PRO A 296 18.15 -19.58 -17.99
C PRO A 296 17.80 -19.09 -16.58
N GLU A 297 18.77 -18.47 -15.90
CA GLU A 297 18.62 -17.95 -14.54
C GLU A 297 19.27 -16.57 -14.40
N LEU A 298 18.74 -15.78 -13.47
CA LEU A 298 19.20 -14.44 -13.13
C LEU A 298 19.94 -14.43 -11.79
N GLU A 299 20.98 -13.61 -11.72
CA GLU A 299 21.59 -13.20 -10.46
C GLU A 299 21.02 -11.85 -10.00
N ALA A 300 21.17 -11.55 -8.71
CA ALA A 300 20.67 -10.29 -8.13
C ALA A 300 21.21 -9.05 -8.85
N ALA A 301 22.49 -9.04 -9.25
CA ALA A 301 23.09 -7.90 -9.95
C ALA A 301 22.37 -7.59 -11.28
N MET A 302 22.06 -8.62 -12.06
CA MET A 302 21.36 -8.49 -13.34
C MET A 302 19.94 -7.96 -13.16
N PHE A 303 19.24 -8.45 -12.13
CA PHE A 303 17.92 -7.93 -11.76
C PHE A 303 17.97 -6.45 -11.37
N LEU A 304 18.95 -6.05 -10.56
CA LEU A 304 19.13 -4.65 -10.15
C LEU A 304 19.43 -3.74 -11.33
N ASP A 305 20.26 -4.18 -12.27
CA ASP A 305 20.53 -3.44 -13.50
C ASP A 305 19.29 -3.26 -14.37
N TRP A 306 18.43 -4.28 -14.46
CA TRP A 306 17.14 -4.18 -15.13
C TRP A 306 16.20 -3.20 -14.40
N MET A 307 16.13 -3.25 -13.06
CA MET A 307 15.30 -2.33 -12.27
C MET A 307 15.75 -0.86 -12.37
N ARG A 308 17.05 -0.61 -12.61
CA ARG A 308 17.58 0.74 -12.89
C ARG A 308 17.07 1.33 -14.21
N LEU A 309 16.56 0.50 -15.13
CA LEU A 309 15.88 0.95 -16.34
C LEU A 309 14.41 1.33 -16.08
N GLU A 310 13.93 1.21 -14.84
CA GLU A 310 12.56 1.50 -14.42
C GLU A 310 11.50 0.79 -15.27
N PRO A 311 11.48 -0.56 -15.27
CA PRO A 311 10.57 -1.32 -16.12
C PRO A 311 9.12 -0.99 -15.80
N GLN A 312 8.27 -1.00 -16.82
CA GLN A 312 6.90 -0.49 -16.77
C GLN A 312 6.05 -1.12 -15.65
N SER A 313 6.26 -2.39 -15.31
CA SER A 313 5.55 -3.09 -14.23
C SER A 313 5.99 -2.67 -12.81
N MET A 314 7.16 -2.06 -12.66
CA MET A 314 7.74 -1.71 -11.37
C MET A 314 8.03 -0.22 -11.18
N VAL A 315 7.90 0.61 -12.22
CA VAL A 315 8.23 2.05 -12.19
C VAL A 315 7.50 2.85 -11.10
N TRP A 316 6.37 2.38 -10.58
CA TRP A 316 5.68 3.01 -9.46
C TRP A 316 6.53 3.07 -8.17
N LEU A 317 7.38 2.07 -7.93
CA LEU A 317 8.20 1.97 -6.71
C LEU A 317 9.38 2.99 -6.70
N PRO A 318 10.22 3.12 -7.74
CA PRO A 318 11.21 4.19 -7.78
C PRO A 318 10.57 5.58 -7.77
N VAL A 319 9.42 5.76 -8.43
CA VAL A 319 8.72 7.06 -8.42
C VAL A 319 8.17 7.38 -7.03
N LEU A 320 7.67 6.40 -6.27
CA LEU A 320 7.29 6.57 -4.86
C LEU A 320 8.46 7.12 -4.02
N HIS A 321 9.67 6.58 -4.20
CA HIS A 321 10.85 7.07 -3.51
C HIS A 321 11.20 8.52 -3.91
N ARG A 322 11.07 8.86 -5.20
CA ARG A 322 11.28 10.23 -5.66
C ARG A 322 10.23 11.20 -5.10
N VAL A 323 8.96 10.79 -5.01
CA VAL A 323 7.89 11.58 -4.37
C VAL A 323 8.23 11.83 -2.91
N ALA A 324 8.64 10.79 -2.16
CA ALA A 324 9.01 10.93 -0.76
C ALA A 324 10.22 11.88 -0.56
N ALA A 325 11.23 11.81 -1.43
CA ALA A 325 12.38 12.71 -1.38
C ALA A 325 12.01 14.17 -1.72
N ALA A 326 11.11 14.36 -2.69
CA ALA A 326 10.71 15.68 -3.15
C ALA A 326 9.91 16.48 -2.10
N GLU A 327 9.15 15.82 -1.21
CA GLU A 327 8.28 16.48 -0.23
C GLU A 327 8.98 17.56 0.60
N THR A 328 10.25 17.38 0.93
CA THR A 328 11.05 18.32 1.73
C THR A 328 12.08 19.11 0.90
N ALA A 329 12.13 18.88 -0.42
CA ALA A 329 13.07 19.53 -1.30
C ALA A 329 12.66 20.99 -1.56
N LYS A 330 13.63 21.89 -1.40
CA LYS A 330 13.49 23.32 -1.67
C LYS A 330 14.53 23.76 -2.68
N HIS A 331 14.07 24.29 -3.80
CA HIS A 331 14.92 24.79 -4.87
C HIS A 331 14.82 26.31 -4.96
N GLN A 332 15.98 26.98 -4.94
CA GLN A 332 16.08 28.43 -5.17
C GLN A 332 15.91 28.78 -6.65
N ALA A 333 14.82 28.32 -7.24
CA ALA A 333 14.44 28.52 -8.63
C ALA A 333 13.00 29.04 -8.69
N LYS A 334 12.70 29.84 -9.71
CA LYS A 334 11.37 30.41 -9.95
C LYS A 334 10.67 29.64 -11.05
N CYS A 335 9.46 29.18 -10.80
CA CYS A 335 8.67 28.51 -11.83
C CYS A 335 8.35 29.47 -12.99
N ASN A 336 8.68 29.08 -14.22
CA ASN A 336 8.44 29.90 -15.41
C ASN A 336 6.95 30.02 -15.77
N ILE A 337 6.08 29.19 -15.19
CA ILE A 337 4.63 29.17 -15.43
C ILE A 337 3.89 29.96 -14.34
N CYS A 338 3.77 29.44 -13.11
CA CYS A 338 3.04 30.09 -12.01
C CYS A 338 3.82 31.18 -11.28
N LYS A 339 5.11 31.37 -11.56
CA LYS A 339 5.99 32.37 -10.92
C LYS A 339 6.30 32.13 -9.44
N GLU A 340 5.85 31.03 -8.87
CA GLU A 340 6.17 30.61 -7.51
C GLU A 340 7.69 30.44 -7.32
N CYS A 341 8.19 30.95 -6.20
CA CYS A 341 9.59 30.90 -5.79
C CYS A 341 9.66 30.98 -4.26
N PRO A 342 10.40 30.11 -3.58
CA PRO A 342 11.15 28.97 -4.12
C PRO A 342 10.23 27.84 -4.59
N ILE A 343 10.71 27.00 -5.50
CA ILE A 343 9.99 25.77 -5.86
C ILE A 343 10.17 24.77 -4.70
N ILE A 344 9.04 24.32 -4.14
CA ILE A 344 8.97 23.26 -3.13
C ILE A 344 8.42 22.01 -3.81
N GLY A 345 8.98 20.83 -3.51
CA GLY A 345 8.65 19.61 -4.25
C GLY A 345 9.56 19.40 -5.45
N PHE A 346 9.05 18.69 -6.46
CA PHE A 346 9.79 18.48 -7.70
C PHE A 346 10.07 19.78 -8.45
N ARG A 347 11.30 19.89 -8.96
CA ARG A 347 11.71 20.88 -9.96
C ARG A 347 11.98 20.19 -11.29
N TYR A 348 11.33 20.66 -12.35
CA TYR A 348 11.56 20.19 -13.71
C TYR A 348 12.26 21.27 -14.53
N ARG A 349 13.49 21.00 -14.98
CA ARG A 349 14.27 21.94 -15.79
C ARG A 349 14.33 21.51 -17.25
N SER A 350 14.02 22.45 -18.15
CA SER A 350 14.12 22.20 -19.59
C SER A 350 15.57 22.04 -20.03
N LEU A 351 15.85 20.99 -20.79
CA LEU A 351 17.12 20.80 -21.48
C LEU A 351 17.14 21.46 -22.87
N LYS A 352 16.05 22.15 -23.24
CA LYS A 352 15.95 22.89 -24.50
C LYS A 352 15.94 24.40 -24.31
N HIS A 353 15.20 24.89 -23.32
CA HIS A 353 15.13 26.32 -23.03
C HIS A 353 16.04 26.66 -21.87
N PHE A 354 16.92 27.64 -22.08
CA PHE A 354 17.83 28.12 -21.05
C PHE A 354 17.05 28.68 -19.86
N ASN A 355 17.44 28.25 -18.65
CA ASN A 355 16.86 28.68 -17.37
C ASN A 355 15.32 28.62 -17.34
N TYR A 356 14.77 27.51 -17.84
CA TYR A 356 13.33 27.26 -17.86
C TYR A 356 12.99 26.15 -16.87
N ASP A 357 12.43 26.55 -15.73
CA ASP A 357 12.05 25.68 -14.62
C ASP A 357 10.52 25.61 -14.49
N ILE A 358 10.01 24.45 -14.12
CA ILE A 358 8.59 24.18 -13.89
C ILE A 358 8.45 23.51 -12.53
N CYS A 359 7.55 24.01 -11.68
CA CYS A 359 7.23 23.37 -10.41
C CYS A 359 6.36 22.13 -10.60
N GLN A 360 6.33 21.25 -9.60
CA GLN A 360 5.50 20.06 -9.51
C GLN A 360 4.04 20.29 -9.97
N SER A 361 3.35 21.28 -9.39
CA SER A 361 1.94 21.55 -9.69
C SER A 361 1.71 21.88 -11.16
N CYS A 362 2.54 22.76 -11.74
CA CYS A 362 2.43 23.12 -13.14
C CYS A 362 2.76 21.95 -14.08
N PHE A 363 3.75 21.14 -13.72
CA PHE A 363 4.16 20.00 -14.50
C PHE A 363 3.09 18.89 -14.51
N PHE A 364 2.60 18.48 -13.34
CA PHE A 364 1.55 17.45 -13.21
C PHE A 364 0.21 17.86 -13.82
N SER A 365 -0.11 19.15 -13.80
CA SER A 365 -1.29 19.70 -14.49
C SER A 365 -1.10 19.83 -16.01
N GLY A 366 0.10 19.57 -16.54
CA GLY A 366 0.37 19.71 -17.97
C GLY A 366 0.40 21.17 -18.48
N ARG A 367 0.57 22.16 -17.60
CA ARG A 367 0.59 23.58 -17.99
C ARG A 367 1.83 23.88 -18.81
N VAL A 368 1.69 24.78 -19.79
CA VAL A 368 2.79 25.22 -20.65
C VAL A 368 2.78 26.75 -20.76
N ALA A 369 3.96 27.35 -20.93
CA ALA A 369 4.11 28.79 -21.14
C ALA A 369 5.29 29.08 -22.09
N LYS A 370 5.33 30.31 -22.64
CA LYS A 370 6.45 30.83 -23.45
C LYS A 370 6.91 29.88 -24.58
N GLY A 371 5.97 29.21 -25.25
CA GLY A 371 6.27 28.29 -26.35
C GLY A 371 6.99 26.99 -25.95
N HIS A 372 7.12 26.71 -24.64
CA HIS A 372 7.59 25.41 -24.15
C HIS A 372 6.57 24.34 -24.48
N LYS A 373 7.03 23.19 -25.00
CA LYS A 373 6.21 22.01 -25.24
C LYS A 373 6.58 20.94 -24.24
N MET A 374 5.58 20.21 -23.72
CA MET A 374 5.85 19.18 -22.72
C MET A 374 6.77 18.08 -23.26
N GLN A 375 6.72 17.78 -24.56
CA GLN A 375 7.58 16.78 -25.21
C GLN A 375 9.08 17.16 -25.25
N TYR A 376 9.45 18.37 -24.83
CA TYR A 376 10.86 18.73 -24.74
C TYR A 376 11.53 17.98 -23.59
N PRO A 377 12.81 17.58 -23.77
CA PRO A 377 13.53 16.86 -22.74
C PRO A 377 13.66 17.74 -21.49
N MET A 378 13.28 17.18 -20.35
CA MET A 378 13.38 17.80 -19.03
C MET A 378 14.29 16.94 -18.14
N VAL A 379 14.97 17.60 -17.19
CA VAL A 379 15.59 16.95 -16.03
C VAL A 379 14.66 17.13 -14.84
N GLU A 380 14.43 16.06 -14.12
CA GLU A 380 13.75 16.06 -12.83
C GLU A 380 14.77 16.21 -11.70
N TYR A 381 14.46 17.08 -10.73
CA TYR A 381 15.14 17.13 -9.44
C TYR A 381 14.13 16.91 -8.32
N CYS A 382 14.46 15.98 -7.43
CA CYS A 382 13.70 15.67 -6.21
C CYS A 382 14.50 15.95 -4.93
N THR A 383 15.76 16.40 -5.06
CA THR A 383 16.63 16.81 -3.96
C THR A 383 17.22 18.19 -4.27
N PRO A 384 17.58 19.01 -3.27
CA PRO A 384 18.21 20.30 -3.51
C PRO A 384 19.41 20.18 -4.45
N THR A 385 19.42 20.99 -5.52
CA THR A 385 20.47 20.94 -6.54
C THR A 385 21.79 21.45 -5.98
N THR A 386 22.86 20.70 -6.22
CA THR A 386 24.24 21.14 -5.93
C THR A 386 24.81 21.93 -7.12
N SER A 387 25.74 22.86 -6.88
CA SER A 387 26.32 23.71 -7.94
C SER A 387 26.95 22.92 -9.11
N GLY A 388 27.45 21.70 -8.85
CA GLY A 388 27.99 20.81 -9.89
C GLY A 388 26.94 20.21 -10.83
N GLU A 389 25.70 20.02 -10.38
CA GLU A 389 24.59 19.55 -11.21
C GLU A 389 24.13 20.63 -12.19
N ASP A 390 24.06 21.88 -11.72
CA ASP A 390 23.72 23.04 -12.55
C ASP A 390 24.71 23.23 -13.73
N VAL A 391 26.00 23.01 -13.51
CA VAL A 391 27.03 23.10 -14.57
C VAL A 391 26.88 21.97 -15.60
N ARG A 392 26.61 20.73 -15.14
CA ARG A 392 26.38 19.59 -16.07
C ARG A 392 25.16 19.82 -16.95
N ASP A 393 24.09 20.35 -16.38
CA ASP A 393 22.85 20.58 -17.14
C ASP A 393 22.96 21.81 -18.04
N PHE A 394 23.73 22.82 -17.66
CA PHE A 394 24.13 23.91 -18.56
C PHE A 394 24.85 23.37 -19.81
N ALA A 395 25.83 22.47 -19.64
CA ALA A 395 26.53 21.84 -20.77
C ALA A 395 25.58 21.02 -21.67
N LYS A 396 24.60 20.32 -21.08
CA LYS A 396 23.57 19.60 -21.85
C LYS A 396 22.64 20.55 -22.62
N VAL A 397 22.22 21.67 -22.02
CA VAL A 397 21.39 22.69 -22.69
C VAL A 397 22.12 23.28 -23.90
N LEU A 398 23.40 23.62 -23.74
CA LEU A 398 24.24 24.11 -24.85
C LEU A 398 24.32 23.07 -25.98
N LYS A 399 24.64 21.81 -25.66
CA LYS A 399 24.68 20.71 -26.64
C LYS A 399 23.33 20.50 -27.34
N ASN A 400 22.23 20.69 -26.63
CA ASN A 400 20.87 20.53 -27.16
C ASN A 400 20.39 21.71 -27.99
N LYS A 401 20.89 22.92 -27.75
CA LYS A 401 20.53 24.12 -28.53
C LYS A 401 20.93 24.03 -30.00
N PHE A 402 22.00 23.28 -30.29
CA PHE A 402 22.46 22.99 -31.66
C PHE A 402 21.72 21.84 -32.35
N ARG A 403 20.77 21.18 -31.66
CA ARG A 403 20.00 20.06 -32.22
C ARG A 403 18.71 20.55 -32.87
N THR A 404 18.37 19.98 -34.02
CA THR A 404 17.23 20.41 -34.84
C THR A 404 15.88 19.99 -34.24
N LYS A 405 14.79 20.65 -34.63
CA LYS A 405 13.42 20.24 -34.26
C LYS A 405 13.12 18.78 -34.64
N ARG A 406 13.65 18.30 -35.78
CA ARG A 406 13.52 16.90 -36.23
C ARG A 406 14.23 15.92 -35.30
N TYR A 407 15.37 16.30 -34.71
CA TYR A 407 16.10 15.47 -33.73
C TYR A 407 15.23 15.18 -32.49
N PHE A 408 14.63 16.20 -31.88
CA PHE A 408 13.79 16.02 -30.69
C PHE A 408 12.46 15.30 -30.99
N ALA A 409 11.92 15.44 -32.21
CA ALA A 409 10.74 14.69 -32.64
C ALA A 409 11.03 13.18 -32.79
N LYS A 410 12.24 12.81 -33.24
CA LYS A 410 12.65 11.40 -33.37
C LYS A 410 13.18 10.81 -32.06
N HIS A 411 13.67 11.64 -31.13
CA HIS A 411 14.28 11.20 -29.87
C HIS A 411 13.65 11.94 -28.69
N PRO A 412 12.39 11.63 -28.34
CA PRO A 412 11.76 12.15 -27.12
C PRO A 412 12.40 11.47 -25.91
N ARG A 413 13.61 11.89 -25.53
CA ARG A 413 14.23 11.50 -24.25
C ARG A 413 13.53 12.26 -23.14
N MET A 414 12.39 11.75 -22.73
CA MET A 414 11.66 12.27 -21.58
C MET A 414 12.41 11.76 -20.34
N GLY A 415 13.03 12.65 -19.56
CA GLY A 415 13.66 12.32 -18.28
C GLY A 415 12.65 11.99 -17.16
N TYR A 416 11.42 11.68 -17.57
CA TYR A 416 10.26 11.31 -16.79
C TYR A 416 9.45 10.40 -17.72
N LEU A 417 9.14 9.16 -17.31
CA LEU A 417 8.48 8.21 -18.21
C LEU A 417 6.99 8.57 -18.38
N PRO A 418 6.52 9.02 -19.57
CA PRO A 418 5.11 9.02 -19.86
C PRO A 418 4.70 7.56 -20.06
N VAL A 419 4.26 6.95 -18.97
CA VAL A 419 3.69 5.62 -18.99
C VAL A 419 2.45 5.64 -19.89
N GLN A 420 2.52 4.91 -21.01
CA GLN A 420 1.41 4.79 -21.95
C GLN A 420 0.43 3.75 -21.40
N THR A 421 -0.83 4.14 -21.20
CA THR A 421 -1.90 3.20 -20.88
C THR A 421 -2.09 2.28 -22.08
N ILE A 422 -1.81 1.00 -21.92
CA ILE A 422 -2.15 0.00 -22.94
C ILE A 422 -3.60 -0.37 -22.66
N LEU A 423 -4.50 -0.09 -23.61
CA LEU A 423 -5.82 -0.69 -23.61
C LEU A 423 -5.60 -2.20 -23.80
N GLU A 424 -5.94 -3.01 -22.79
CA GLU A 424 -6.00 -4.46 -22.93
C GLU A 424 -6.92 -4.76 -24.11
N GLY A 425 -6.35 -5.32 -25.18
CA GLY A 425 -7.10 -5.74 -26.36
C GLY A 425 -7.98 -6.93 -26.03
N ASP A 426 -9.13 -7.00 -26.70
CA ASP A 426 -10.12 -8.07 -26.53
C ASP A 426 -9.50 -9.46 -26.55
N ASN A 427 -10.04 -10.34 -25.69
CA ASN A 427 -9.67 -11.75 -25.61
C ASN A 427 -9.63 -12.36 -27.01
N MET A 428 -8.45 -12.87 -27.38
CA MET A 428 -8.27 -13.65 -28.60
C MET A 428 -9.01 -14.97 -28.42
N GLU A 429 -10.28 -15.00 -28.81
CA GLU A 429 -11.08 -16.22 -28.81
C GLU A 429 -10.44 -17.27 -29.71
N THR A 430 -10.46 -18.47 -29.14
CA THR A 430 -9.83 -19.71 -29.55
C THR A 430 -10.23 -20.11 -30.96
N TRP A 431 -9.24 -20.47 -31.78
CA TRP A 431 -9.46 -21.22 -33.01
C TRP A 431 -10.03 -22.60 -32.65
N GLY A 432 -11.25 -22.88 -33.10
CA GLY A 432 -11.93 -24.17 -32.92
C GLY A 432 -13.18 -24.32 -33.80
N SER A 433 -12.96 -24.76 -35.03
CA SER A 433 -13.79 -25.69 -35.83
C SER A 433 -15.33 -25.52 -35.90
N HIS A 434 -15.78 -25.02 -37.05
CA HIS A 434 -17.00 -25.35 -37.82
C HIS A 434 -18.23 -25.98 -37.14
N THR A 435 -19.40 -25.36 -37.34
CA THR A 435 -20.51 -25.96 -38.12
C THR A 435 -21.40 -24.88 -38.74
N ASN A 436 -21.66 -25.03 -40.05
CA ASN A 436 -22.59 -24.25 -40.85
C ASN A 436 -24.03 -24.40 -40.36
N THR A 437 -24.78 -23.30 -40.27
CA THR A 437 -26.19 -23.27 -40.66
C THR A 437 -26.53 -21.90 -41.25
N HIS A 438 -26.67 -21.87 -42.57
CA HIS A 438 -27.38 -20.81 -43.28
C HIS A 438 -28.88 -20.95 -43.01
N THR A 439 -29.55 -19.86 -42.63
CA THR A 439 -30.92 -19.60 -43.11
C THR A 439 -31.10 -18.10 -43.35
N HIS A 440 -31.52 -17.80 -44.58
CA HIS A 440 -31.92 -16.50 -45.09
C HIS A 440 -33.21 -16.01 -44.42
N THR A 441 -33.34 -14.69 -44.21
CA THR A 441 -34.59 -13.98 -44.51
C THR A 441 -34.35 -12.49 -44.76
N HIS A 442 -34.61 -12.07 -45.99
CA HIS A 442 -34.74 -10.67 -46.41
C HIS A 442 -36.10 -10.12 -45.98
N ILE A 443 -36.17 -8.89 -45.47
CA ILE A 443 -37.31 -7.97 -45.69
C ILE A 443 -36.78 -6.53 -45.87
N HIS A 444 -37.24 -5.91 -46.97
CA HIS A 444 -36.99 -4.55 -47.45
C HIS A 444 -37.75 -3.46 -46.66
N THR A 445 -37.21 -2.23 -46.64
CA THR A 445 -37.76 -0.92 -47.14
C THR A 445 -37.10 0.22 -46.34
N ASN A 446 -36.14 0.98 -46.86
CA ASN A 446 -36.23 2.13 -47.79
C ASN A 446 -36.92 3.38 -47.20
N THR A 447 -36.14 4.44 -46.91
CA THR A 447 -36.34 5.84 -47.38
C THR A 447 -35.25 6.78 -46.84
N ASP A 448 -34.30 7.12 -47.70
CA ASP A 448 -33.92 8.48 -48.13
C ASP A 448 -34.13 9.68 -47.17
N LYS A 449 -33.05 10.43 -46.87
CA LYS A 449 -32.85 11.79 -47.41
C LYS A 449 -31.51 12.43 -47.00
N ARG A 450 -30.86 13.00 -48.02
CA ARG A 450 -29.60 13.75 -48.04
C ARG A 450 -29.75 15.22 -47.59
N HIS A 451 -28.56 15.83 -47.48
CA HIS A 451 -28.17 17.26 -47.56
C HIS A 451 -27.83 17.87 -46.19
N LYS A 452 -26.67 18.50 -45.99
CA LYS A 452 -25.66 19.05 -46.90
C LYS A 452 -24.30 19.07 -46.20
#